data_AF-K2DIM3-F1
#
_entry.id   AF-K2DIM3-F1
#
_cell.length_a   1.000
_cell.length_b   1.000
_cell.length_c   1.000
_cell.angle_alpha   90.00
_cell.angle_beta   90.00
_cell.angle_gamma   90.00
#
_symmetry.space_group_name_H-M   'P 1'
#
loop_
_entity.id
_entity.type
_entity.pdbx_description
1 polymer ?
#
loop_
_entity_poly.entity_id
_entity_poly.type
_entity_poly.pdbx_seq_one_letter_code
_entity_poly.pdbx_strand_id
1 'polypeptide(L)'
;MISLPRDTWSSDIKGKINKAYSDGEETRHGGGLVLAKTVVSKITGQNVDYGIVIDFSGFINAVDLMGGLDINVDKTFDDYEYPLTGKEDDPCDNKPEDLEKLATASSQLEAFPCRYEHLHFDRGMNHMDGETALKF
;
A
#
# COMPACT_ATOMS: atom_id res chain seq x y z
N MET A 1 -9.11 -18.05 -1.80
CA MET A 1 -8.63 -16.77 -2.37
C MET A 1 -7.18 -16.94 -2.81
N ILE A 2 -6.77 -16.21 -3.85
CA ILE A 2 -5.38 -16.19 -4.32
C ILE A 2 -4.98 -14.72 -4.39
N SER A 3 -3.88 -14.35 -3.72
CA SER A 3 -3.25 -13.04 -3.92
C SER A 3 -2.22 -13.16 -5.04
N LEU A 4 -2.29 -12.27 -6.03
CA LEU A 4 -1.30 -12.19 -7.10
C LEU A 4 -0.22 -11.18 -6.69
N PRO A 5 1.07 -11.57 -6.66
CA PRO A 5 2.13 -10.63 -6.32
C PRO A 5 2.13 -9.42 -7.25
N ARG A 6 2.15 -8.20 -6.70
CA ARG A 6 2.06 -6.94 -7.45
C ARG A 6 3.12 -6.79 -8.55
N ASP A 7 4.25 -7.46 -8.38
CA ASP A 7 5.41 -7.44 -9.25
C ASP A 7 5.45 -8.62 -10.25
N THR A 8 4.37 -9.41 -10.31
CA THR A 8 4.26 -10.51 -11.29
C THR A 8 4.41 -9.96 -12.70
N TRP A 9 5.33 -10.53 -13.48
CA TRP A 9 5.58 -10.09 -14.84
C TRP A 9 4.47 -10.54 -15.79
N SER A 10 4.02 -9.64 -16.64
CA SER A 10 3.09 -9.92 -17.75
C SER A 10 3.71 -9.50 -19.07
N SER A 11 3.78 -10.44 -20.01
CA SER A 11 4.31 -10.20 -21.36
C SER A 11 3.44 -9.26 -22.19
N ASP A 12 2.12 -9.20 -21.91
CA ASP A 12 1.18 -8.40 -22.69
C ASP A 12 1.37 -6.90 -22.49
N ILE A 13 1.61 -6.50 -21.24
CA ILE A 13 1.85 -5.10 -20.86
C ILE A 13 3.35 -4.79 -20.75
N LYS A 14 4.21 -5.78 -21.06
CA LYS A 14 5.68 -5.72 -20.96
C LYS A 14 6.14 -5.14 -19.62
N GLY A 15 5.54 -5.62 -18.53
CA GLY A 15 5.70 -5.00 -17.23
C GLY A 15 5.12 -5.80 -16.09
N LYS A 16 5.25 -5.25 -14.89
CA LYS A 16 4.65 -5.76 -13.65
C LYS A 16 3.13 -5.58 -13.68
N ILE A 17 2.39 -6.52 -13.11
CA ILE A 17 0.92 -6.55 -13.13
C ILE A 17 0.29 -5.28 -12.51
N ASN A 18 0.93 -4.67 -11.50
CA ASN A 18 0.45 -3.43 -10.88
C ASN A 18 0.33 -2.24 -11.85
N LYS A 19 1.03 -2.28 -12.99
CA LYS A 19 0.93 -1.26 -14.04
C LYS A 19 -0.34 -1.37 -14.88
N ALA A 20 -0.97 -2.55 -14.94
CA ALA A 20 -2.09 -2.83 -15.83
C ALA A 20 -3.27 -1.86 -15.65
N TYR A 21 -3.56 -1.48 -14.40
CA TYR A 21 -4.62 -0.52 -14.13
C TYR A 21 -4.27 0.87 -14.66
N SER A 22 -3.08 1.38 -14.32
CA SER A 22 -2.61 2.70 -14.74
C SER A 22 -2.53 2.82 -16.26
N ASP A 23 -1.92 1.83 -16.93
CA ASP A 23 -1.80 1.82 -18.41
C ASP A 23 -3.16 1.80 -19.08
N GLY A 24 -4.11 1.05 -18.51
CA GLY A 24 -5.46 0.94 -19.04
C GLY A 24 -6.22 2.26 -18.93
N GLU A 25 -6.13 2.94 -17.79
CA GLU A 25 -6.72 4.28 -17.60
C GLU A 25 -6.08 5.33 -18.51
N GLU A 26 -4.75 5.32 -18.67
CA GLU A 26 -4.03 6.25 -19.55
C GLU A 26 -4.43 6.05 -21.02
N THR A 27 -4.60 4.79 -21.44
CA THR A 27 -5.01 4.47 -22.81
C THR A 27 -6.45 4.93 -23.09
N ARG A 28 -7.36 4.73 -22.12
CA ARG A 28 -8.76 5.12 -22.23
C ARG A 28 -9.34 5.28 -20.83
N HIS A 29 -9.94 6.43 -20.55
CA HIS A 29 -10.67 6.65 -19.31
C HIS A 29 -11.70 5.53 -19.04
N GLY A 30 -11.60 4.90 -17.86
CA GLY A 30 -12.37 3.71 -17.45
C GLY A 30 -11.82 2.37 -17.97
N GLY A 31 -10.65 2.38 -18.60
CA GLY A 31 -9.99 1.21 -19.20
C GLY A 31 -9.09 0.43 -18.23
N GLY A 32 -8.77 0.98 -17.06
CA GLY A 32 -7.84 0.39 -16.10
C GLY A 32 -8.31 -0.95 -15.57
N LEU A 33 -9.55 -1.01 -15.09
CA LEU A 33 -10.12 -2.27 -14.59
C LEU A 33 -10.26 -3.30 -15.72
N VAL A 34 -10.58 -2.86 -16.94
CA VAL A 34 -10.71 -3.75 -18.11
C VAL A 34 -9.38 -4.40 -18.46
N LEU A 35 -8.30 -3.63 -18.49
CA LEU A 35 -6.96 -4.15 -18.77
C LEU A 35 -6.47 -5.04 -17.62
N ALA A 36 -6.65 -4.62 -16.36
CA ALA A 36 -6.29 -5.40 -15.19
C ALA A 36 -6.98 -6.77 -15.17
N LYS A 37 -8.31 -6.81 -15.40
CA LYS A 37 -9.06 -8.07 -15.54
C LYS A 37 -8.48 -8.96 -16.65
N THR A 38 -8.16 -8.39 -17.80
CA THR A 38 -7.59 -9.13 -18.93
C THR A 38 -6.25 -9.77 -18.60
N VAL A 39 -5.35 -9.01 -17.94
CA VAL A 39 -4.03 -9.52 -17.52
C VAL A 39 -4.17 -10.60 -16.46
N VAL A 40 -5.03 -10.41 -15.45
CA VAL A 40 -5.30 -11.41 -14.41
C VAL A 40 -5.87 -12.69 -15.00
N SER A 41 -6.83 -12.60 -15.92
CA SER A 41 -7.42 -13.78 -16.57
C SER A 41 -6.37 -14.60 -17.31
N LYS A 42 -5.42 -13.95 -17.99
CA LYS A 42 -4.36 -14.64 -18.72
C LYS A 42 -3.31 -15.29 -17.81
N ILE A 43 -2.93 -14.61 -16.72
CA ILE A 43 -1.98 -15.16 -15.74
C ILE A 43 -2.56 -16.38 -15.03
N THR A 44 -3.83 -16.29 -14.64
CA THR A 44 -4.50 -17.34 -13.86
C THR A 44 -5.12 -18.44 -14.72
N GLY A 45 -5.34 -18.18 -16.01
CA GLY A 45 -6.10 -19.05 -16.91
C GLY A 45 -7.59 -19.13 -16.58
N GLN A 46 -8.10 -18.22 -15.74
CA GLN A 46 -9.50 -18.19 -15.29
C GLN A 46 -10.25 -17.01 -15.90
N ASN A 47 -11.56 -17.15 -16.06
CA ASN A 47 -12.41 -16.03 -16.44
C ASN A 47 -12.70 -15.14 -15.22
N VAL A 48 -12.55 -13.83 -15.38
CA VAL A 48 -12.85 -12.84 -14.33
C VAL A 48 -14.14 -12.09 -14.68
N ASP A 49 -15.25 -12.51 -14.07
CA ASP A 49 -16.58 -11.95 -14.36
C ASP A 49 -16.74 -10.52 -13.83
N TYR A 50 -16.33 -10.30 -12.57
CA TYR A 50 -16.50 -9.03 -11.87
C TYR A 50 -15.17 -8.50 -11.35
N GLY A 51 -15.10 -7.19 -11.15
CA GLY A 51 -13.94 -6.52 -10.57
C GLY A 51 -14.40 -5.28 -9.81
N ILE A 52 -13.72 -4.98 -8.72
CA ILE A 52 -13.96 -3.82 -7.87
C ILE A 52 -12.61 -3.16 -7.63
N VAL A 53 -12.57 -1.83 -7.62
CA VAL A 53 -11.43 -1.04 -7.21
C VAL A 53 -11.84 -0.33 -5.93
N ILE A 54 -11.01 -0.46 -4.90
CA ILE A 54 -11.24 0.12 -3.57
C ILE A 54 -10.00 0.95 -3.25
N ASP A 55 -10.19 2.21 -2.89
CA ASP A 55 -9.13 3.08 -2.38
C ASP A 55 -9.03 2.95 -0.85
N PHE A 56 -8.08 3.66 -0.25
CA PHE A 56 -7.86 3.58 1.20
C PHE A 56 -9.09 4.04 2.01
N SER A 57 -9.72 5.14 1.60
CA SER A 57 -10.94 5.63 2.24
C SER A 57 -12.09 4.62 2.15
N GLY A 58 -12.27 3.97 1.00
CA GLY A 58 -13.26 2.93 0.80
C GLY A 58 -13.02 1.71 1.68
N PHE A 59 -11.75 1.32 1.87
CA PHE A 59 -11.38 0.24 2.80
C PHE A 59 -11.71 0.60 4.25
N ILE A 60 -11.23 1.76 4.73
CA ILE A 60 -11.46 2.24 6.10
C ILE A 60 -12.96 2.26 6.41
N ASN A 61 -13.74 2.93 5.55
CA ASN A 61 -15.19 3.05 5.73
C ASN A 61 -15.90 1.68 5.72
N ALA A 62 -15.44 0.73 4.90
CA ALA A 62 -16.03 -0.61 4.84
C ALA A 62 -15.78 -1.39 6.14
N VAL A 63 -14.57 -1.29 6.70
CA VAL A 63 -14.22 -1.92 7.98
C VAL A 63 -14.99 -1.28 9.14
N ASP A 64 -15.01 0.04 9.21
CA ASP A 64 -15.72 0.77 10.27
C ASP A 64 -17.22 0.50 10.26
N LEU A 65 -17.82 0.39 9.06
CA LEU A 65 -19.23 0.04 8.90
C LEU A 65 -19.55 -1.36 9.47
N MET A 66 -18.60 -2.28 9.44
CA MET A 66 -18.72 -3.61 10.04
C MET A 66 -18.44 -3.62 11.55
N GLY A 67 -18.04 -2.48 12.13
CA GLY A 67 -17.67 -2.36 13.54
C GLY A 67 -16.25 -2.83 13.84
N GLY A 68 -15.34 -2.81 12.85
CA GLY A 68 -13.95 -3.25 12.99
C GLY A 68 -13.71 -4.71 12.58
N LEU A 69 -12.45 -5.14 12.65
CA LEU A 69 -12.00 -6.50 12.35
C LEU A 69 -11.23 -7.10 13.53
N ASP A 70 -11.56 -8.34 13.89
CA ASP A 70 -10.77 -9.13 14.83
C ASP A 70 -9.69 -9.92 14.07
N ILE A 71 -8.44 -9.49 14.18
CA ILE A 71 -7.29 -10.07 13.48
C ILE A 71 -6.39 -10.81 14.47
N ASN A 72 -6.08 -12.07 14.17
CA ASN A 72 -5.08 -12.83 14.91
C ASN A 72 -3.68 -12.53 14.39
N VAL A 73 -2.90 -11.77 15.14
CA VAL A 73 -1.52 -11.43 14.85
C VAL A 73 -0.61 -12.58 15.29
N ASP A 74 0.04 -13.25 14.34
CA ASP A 74 0.83 -14.45 14.64
C ASP A 74 2.10 -14.17 15.47
N LYS A 75 2.71 -12.99 15.26
CA LYS A 75 3.91 -12.53 15.94
C LYS A 75 3.80 -11.03 16.21
N THR A 76 4.21 -10.61 17.40
CA THR A 76 4.38 -9.19 17.70
C THR A 76 5.34 -8.59 16.68
N PHE A 77 5.00 -7.42 16.16
CA PHE A 77 5.88 -6.68 15.27
C PHE A 77 5.87 -5.19 15.60
N ASP A 78 7.01 -4.57 15.34
CA ASP A 78 7.32 -3.17 15.55
C ASP A 78 7.88 -2.62 14.23
N ASP A 79 7.32 -1.52 13.75
CA ASP A 79 7.84 -0.77 12.61
C ASP A 79 8.09 0.68 13.05
N TYR A 80 9.36 1.02 13.24
CA TYR A 80 9.79 2.37 13.62
C TYR A 80 9.86 3.34 12.42
N GLU A 81 9.71 2.82 11.20
CA GLU A 81 9.78 3.56 9.94
C GLU A 81 8.43 3.55 9.22
N TYR A 82 7.32 3.41 9.96
CA TYR A 82 6.00 3.47 9.35
C TYR A 82 5.70 4.92 8.91
N PRO A 83 5.45 5.17 7.61
CA PRO A 83 5.38 6.53 7.08
C PRO A 83 4.10 7.25 7.50
N LEU A 84 4.25 8.50 7.93
CA LEU A 84 3.16 9.43 8.19
C LEU A 84 2.64 10.02 6.88
N THR A 85 1.34 9.84 6.63
CA THR A 85 0.67 10.37 5.44
C THR A 85 0.77 11.90 5.40
N GLY A 86 1.20 12.45 4.26
CA GLY A 86 1.37 13.89 4.04
C GLY A 86 2.69 14.46 4.58
N LYS A 87 3.58 13.62 5.10
CA LYS A 87 4.91 13.99 5.60
C LYS A 87 6.04 13.45 4.75
N GLU A 88 5.74 12.86 3.60
CA GLU A 88 6.69 12.12 2.76
C GLU A 88 7.90 12.98 2.34
N ASP A 89 7.67 14.26 2.09
CA ASP A 89 8.68 15.24 1.67
C ASP A 89 9.03 16.27 2.77
N ASP A 90 8.54 16.09 3.99
CA ASP A 90 8.78 17.06 5.08
C ASP A 90 10.27 17.11 5.43
N PRO A 91 10.93 18.28 5.40
CA PRO A 91 12.35 18.38 5.72
C PRO A 91 12.64 18.22 7.22
N CYS A 92 11.64 18.04 8.09
CA CYS A 92 11.82 17.89 9.54
C CYS A 92 12.58 19.06 10.18
N ASP A 93 12.14 20.28 9.87
CA ASP A 93 12.75 21.55 10.28
C ASP A 93 14.20 21.75 9.80
N ASN A 94 14.75 20.83 9.00
CA ASN A 94 16.06 21.00 8.40
C ASN A 94 16.03 22.10 7.35
N LYS A 95 17.07 22.95 7.35
CA LYS A 95 17.24 23.99 6.35
C LYS A 95 17.77 23.38 5.04
N PRO A 96 17.44 23.96 3.88
CA PRO A 96 17.94 23.47 2.58
C PRO A 96 19.48 23.33 2.53
N GLU A 97 20.20 24.23 3.18
CA GLU A 97 21.67 24.25 3.26
C GLU A 97 22.25 23.07 4.07
N ASP A 98 21.46 22.50 4.98
CA ASP A 98 21.86 21.39 5.84
C ASP A 98 21.43 20.02 5.26
N LEU A 99 20.56 20.00 4.24
CA LEU A 99 20.08 18.75 3.61
C LEU A 99 21.21 17.92 2.99
N GLU A 100 22.22 18.57 2.41
CA GLU A 100 23.39 17.86 1.85
C GLU A 100 24.17 17.08 2.92
N LYS A 101 24.17 17.56 4.17
CA LYS A 101 24.83 16.87 5.30
C LYS A 101 24.05 15.63 5.71
N LEU A 102 22.73 15.63 5.55
CA LEU A 102 21.87 14.48 5.85
C LEU A 102 22.09 13.31 4.87
N ALA A 103 22.72 13.54 3.72
CA ALA A 103 23.14 12.45 2.82
C ALA A 103 24.18 11.50 3.47
N THR A 104 24.80 11.92 4.58
CA THR A 104 25.71 11.08 5.38
C THR A 104 25.01 10.25 6.45
N ALA A 105 23.71 10.47 6.67
CA ALA A 105 22.93 9.69 7.62
C ALA A 105 22.89 8.21 7.22
N SER A 106 22.82 7.34 8.21
CA SER A 106 22.78 5.89 8.01
C SER A 106 21.42 5.39 7.50
N SER A 107 20.35 6.17 7.69
CA SER A 107 18.98 5.84 7.31
C SER A 107 18.14 7.10 7.06
N GLN A 108 16.99 6.92 6.41
CA GLN A 108 16.01 8.00 6.28
C GLN A 108 15.36 8.37 7.61
N LEU A 109 15.21 7.41 8.53
CA LEU A 109 14.71 7.68 9.88
C LEU A 109 15.64 8.62 10.66
N GLU A 110 16.96 8.43 10.54
CA GLU A 110 17.94 9.32 11.16
C GLU A 110 17.92 10.72 10.52
N ALA A 111 17.82 10.79 9.18
CA ALA A 111 17.80 12.06 8.45
C ALA A 111 16.50 12.85 8.64
N PHE A 112 15.35 12.16 8.65
CA PHE A 112 14.02 12.75 8.62
C PHE A 112 13.05 12.02 9.56
N PRO A 113 13.28 12.06 10.89
CA PRO A 113 12.50 11.30 11.85
C PRO A 113 11.02 11.73 11.91
N CYS A 114 10.72 12.98 11.56
CA CYS A 114 9.34 13.50 11.57
C CYS A 114 8.42 12.89 10.50
N ARG A 115 8.97 12.10 9.57
CA ARG A 115 8.21 11.42 8.50
C ARG A 115 7.63 10.09 8.95
N TYR A 116 7.97 9.62 10.13
CA TYR A 116 7.67 8.26 10.56
C TYR A 116 7.01 8.23 11.95
N GLU A 117 6.20 7.20 12.17
CA GLU A 117 5.67 6.83 13.48
C GLU A 117 6.09 5.41 13.83
N HIS A 118 6.02 5.08 15.13
CA HIS A 118 6.22 3.71 15.58
C HIS A 118 4.89 2.96 15.58
N LEU A 119 4.77 2.00 14.67
CA LEU A 119 3.62 1.11 14.58
C LEU A 119 3.92 -0.19 15.33
N HIS A 120 3.02 -0.58 16.23
CA HIS A 120 3.18 -1.75 17.08
C HIS A 120 1.90 -2.59 17.11
N PHE A 121 2.06 -3.91 16.98
CA PHE A 121 0.96 -4.86 17.16
C PHE A 121 1.38 -6.01 18.07
N ASP A 122 0.57 -6.27 19.10
CA ASP A 122 0.76 -7.39 19.99
C ASP A 122 0.36 -8.72 19.33
N ARG A 123 1.09 -9.79 19.63
CA ARG A 123 0.68 -11.15 19.25
C ARG A 123 -0.67 -11.52 19.86
N GLY A 124 -1.52 -12.14 19.05
CA GLY A 124 -2.84 -12.65 19.46
C GLY A 124 -3.99 -11.89 18.81
N MET A 125 -5.17 -11.98 19.41
CA MET A 125 -6.37 -11.32 18.89
C MET A 125 -6.32 -9.81 19.15
N ASN A 126 -6.35 -9.03 18.08
CA ASN A 126 -6.44 -7.58 18.11
C ASN A 126 -7.73 -7.16 17.40
N HIS A 127 -8.51 -6.28 18.04
CA HIS A 127 -9.66 -5.65 17.40
C HIS A 127 -9.20 -4.34 16.76
N MET A 128 -9.34 -4.22 15.44
CA MET A 128 -8.82 -3.12 14.63
C MET A 128 -9.96 -2.36 13.97
N ASP A 129 -9.98 -1.04 14.11
CA ASP A 129 -10.80 -0.15 13.28
C ASP A 129 -10.22 -0.05 11.85
N GLY A 130 -10.89 0.68 10.96
CA GLY A 130 -10.51 0.78 9.56
C GLY A 130 -9.13 1.39 9.35
N GLU A 131 -8.75 2.40 10.14
CA GLU A 131 -7.41 3.00 10.07
C GLU A 131 -6.34 2.02 10.55
N THR A 132 -6.55 1.36 11.70
CA THR A 132 -5.60 0.41 12.27
C THR A 132 -5.43 -0.82 11.37
N ALA A 133 -6.53 -1.32 10.81
CA ALA A 133 -6.51 -2.45 9.87
C ALA A 133 -5.86 -2.10 8.53
N LEU A 134 -5.89 -0.82 8.11
CA LEU A 134 -5.19 -0.37 6.90
C LEU A 134 -3.68 -0.30 7.11
N LYS A 135 -3.23 0.00 8.33
CA LYS A 135 -1.80 0.05 8.70
C LYS A 135 -1.17 -1.35 8.86
N PHE A 136 -1.98 -2.37 9.16
CA PHE A 136 -1.56 -3.77 9.33
C PHE A 136 -1.34 -4.49 7.98
#